data_AF-A0A836LLV5-F1
#
_entry.id   AF-A0A836LLV5-F1
#
_cell.length_a   1.000
_cell.length_b   1.000
_cell.length_c   1.000
_cell.angle_alpha   90.00
_cell.angle_beta   90.00
_cell.angle_gamma   90.00
#
_symmetry.space_group_name_H-M   'P 1'
#
loop_
_entity.id
_entity.type
_entity.pdbx_description
1 polymer ?
#
loop_
_entity_poly.entity_id
_entity_poly.type
_entity_poly.pdbx_seq_one_letter_code
_entity_poly.pdbx_strand_id
1 'polypeptide(L)'
;MKSTSASPALKPSLCAELDALAATSLRRLSIEDARRVLARLRDADAQLCRSAGMTSPAEESSGAAPPCSAKGGTAPSSNACSVETLKQLRSTLAAQLTISQQDVLMRVLYACMASCASGVTSPPFGATCRACTDTYVAHEPLSAADVRRLYEWHAALHDVTGDGAVVRALMSRS
;
A
#
# COMPACT_ATOMS: atom_id res chain seq x y z
N MET A 1 -25.32 -23.06 -2.19
CA MET A 1 -24.55 -21.83 -1.86
C MET A 1 -23.25 -21.88 -2.64
N LYS A 2 -23.07 -21.02 -3.65
CA LYS A 2 -21.91 -21.04 -4.54
C LYS A 2 -20.92 -19.99 -4.01
N SER A 3 -19.90 -20.43 -3.28
CA SER A 3 -18.79 -19.57 -2.87
C SER A 3 -17.97 -19.24 -4.11
N THR A 4 -18.24 -18.08 -4.71
CA THR A 4 -17.44 -17.52 -5.81
C THR A 4 -16.05 -17.22 -5.28
N SER A 5 -15.13 -18.14 -5.53
CA SER A 5 -13.69 -18.01 -5.27
C SER A 5 -13.06 -16.98 -6.20
N ALA A 6 -13.25 -15.69 -5.88
CA ALA A 6 -12.63 -14.57 -6.60
C ALA A 6 -11.13 -14.36 -6.23
N SER A 7 -10.38 -15.43 -5.97
CA SER A 7 -9.01 -15.37 -5.43
C SER A 7 -7.83 -15.54 -6.42
N PRO A 8 -7.95 -15.98 -7.69
CA PRO A 8 -6.76 -16.11 -8.54
C PRO A 8 -6.39 -14.85 -9.34
N ALA A 9 -7.26 -13.84 -9.43
CA ALA A 9 -7.12 -12.77 -10.43
C ALA A 9 -6.26 -11.56 -10.00
N LEU A 10 -5.92 -11.42 -8.71
CA LEU A 10 -5.30 -10.17 -8.24
C LEU A 10 -3.77 -10.16 -8.29
N LYS A 11 -3.15 -11.31 -8.07
CA LYS A 11 -1.72 -11.48 -8.33
C LYS A 11 -1.37 -11.19 -9.81
N PRO A 12 -2.06 -11.75 -10.82
CA PRO A 12 -1.75 -11.43 -12.21
C PRO A 12 -2.05 -9.97 -12.56
N SER A 13 -3.09 -9.34 -11.97
CA SER A 13 -3.36 -7.91 -12.23
C SER A 13 -2.29 -6.99 -11.61
N LEU A 14 -1.82 -7.29 -10.40
CA LEU A 14 -0.74 -6.52 -9.76
C LEU A 14 0.57 -6.69 -10.55
N CYS A 15 0.93 -7.92 -10.92
CA CYS A 15 2.10 -8.17 -11.76
C CYS A 15 2.01 -7.42 -13.09
N ALA A 16 0.85 -7.44 -13.77
CA ALA A 16 0.68 -6.73 -15.03
C ALA A 16 0.83 -5.20 -14.89
N GLU A 17 0.32 -4.61 -13.81
CA GLU A 17 0.53 -3.17 -13.53
C GLU A 17 2.02 -2.86 -13.26
N LEU A 18 2.73 -3.73 -12.53
CA LEU A 18 4.17 -3.56 -12.31
C LEU A 18 4.97 -3.73 -13.61
N ASP A 19 4.61 -4.69 -14.45
CA ASP A 19 5.27 -4.94 -15.73
C ASP A 19 5.05 -3.77 -16.71
N ALA A 20 3.86 -3.17 -16.72
CA ALA A 20 3.57 -1.97 -17.51
C ALA A 20 4.43 -0.76 -17.11
N LEU A 21 4.85 -0.71 -15.84
CA LEU A 21 5.70 0.36 -15.29
C LEU A 21 7.19 -0.01 -15.29
N ALA A 22 7.59 -1.18 -15.80
CA ALA A 22 8.98 -1.65 -15.80
C ALA A 22 9.96 -0.64 -16.41
N ALA A 23 9.60 -0.08 -17.55
CA ALA A 23 10.41 0.89 -18.29
C ALA A 23 10.38 2.32 -17.69
N THR A 24 9.49 2.59 -16.73
CA THR A 24 9.29 3.94 -16.19
C THR A 24 10.26 4.21 -15.05
N SER A 25 11.20 5.15 -15.25
CA SER A 25 12.09 5.60 -14.17
C SER A 25 11.34 6.31 -13.04
N LEU A 26 11.89 6.30 -11.83
CA LEU A 26 11.27 6.93 -10.65
C LEU A 26 10.89 8.41 -10.90
N ARG A 27 11.72 9.17 -11.61
CA ARG A 27 11.48 10.60 -11.91
C ARG A 27 10.33 10.84 -12.88
N ARG A 28 10.00 9.85 -13.72
CA ARG A 28 8.93 9.92 -14.72
C ARG A 28 7.66 9.20 -14.27
N LEU A 29 7.71 8.50 -13.13
CA LEU A 29 6.58 7.77 -12.61
C LEU A 29 5.52 8.76 -12.15
N SER A 30 4.33 8.69 -12.75
CA SER A 30 3.22 9.54 -12.35
C SER A 30 2.73 9.10 -10.96
N ILE A 31 2.34 10.08 -10.14
CA ILE A 31 1.76 9.79 -8.82
C ILE A 31 0.40 9.10 -8.93
N GLU A 32 -0.33 9.30 -10.03
CA GLU A 32 -1.58 8.60 -10.30
C GLU A 32 -1.38 7.11 -10.50
N ASP A 33 -0.37 6.71 -11.29
CA ASP A 33 -0.03 5.30 -11.48
C ASP A 33 0.49 4.68 -10.18
N ALA A 34 1.32 5.41 -9.43
CA ALA A 34 1.80 4.94 -8.14
C ALA A 34 0.66 4.71 -7.13
N ARG A 35 -0.34 5.61 -7.08
CA ARG A 35 -1.54 5.46 -6.25
C ARG A 35 -2.45 4.33 -6.71
N ARG A 36 -2.56 4.11 -8.03
CA ARG A 36 -3.32 2.99 -8.58
C ARG A 36 -2.75 1.66 -8.09
N VAL A 37 -1.42 1.51 -8.16
CA VAL A 37 -0.74 0.31 -7.63
C VAL A 37 -0.93 0.20 -6.11
N LEU A 38 -0.85 1.31 -5.35
CA LEU A 38 -1.10 1.29 -3.90
C LEU A 38 -2.52 0.82 -3.56
N ALA A 39 -3.53 1.23 -4.33
CA ALA A 39 -4.90 0.73 -4.17
C ALA A 39 -4.99 -0.79 -4.44
N ARG A 40 -4.25 -1.31 -5.42
CA ARG A 40 -4.15 -2.77 -5.65
C ARG A 40 -3.49 -3.51 -4.51
N LEU A 41 -2.49 -2.92 -3.85
CA LEU A 41 -1.86 -3.53 -2.67
C LEU A 41 -2.83 -3.67 -1.49
N ARG A 42 -3.76 -2.72 -1.33
CA ARG A 42 -4.86 -2.85 -0.35
C ARG A 42 -5.73 -4.06 -0.66
N ASP A 43 -6.12 -4.22 -1.91
CA ASP A 43 -6.92 -5.38 -2.33
C ASP A 43 -6.13 -6.69 -2.18
N ALA A 44 -4.81 -6.65 -2.39
CA ALA A 44 -3.90 -7.77 -2.15
C ALA A 44 -3.85 -8.17 -0.67
N ASP A 45 -3.75 -7.21 0.26
CA ASP A 45 -3.81 -7.49 1.69
C ASP A 45 -5.11 -8.20 2.08
N ALA A 46 -6.25 -7.70 1.58
CA ALA A 46 -7.55 -8.31 1.84
C ALA A 46 -7.67 -9.73 1.24
N GLN A 47 -6.99 -10.01 0.13
CA GLN A 47 -6.93 -11.34 -0.46
C GLN A 47 -5.98 -12.28 0.28
N LEU A 48 -4.81 -11.81 0.70
CA LEU A 48 -3.86 -12.56 1.50
C LEU A 48 -4.53 -13.01 2.80
N CYS A 49 -5.20 -12.12 3.52
CA CYS A 49 -5.97 -12.46 4.71
C CYS A 49 -7.00 -13.55 4.43
N ARG A 50 -7.84 -13.36 3.39
CA ARG A 50 -8.88 -14.34 3.02
C ARG A 50 -8.29 -15.70 2.64
N SER A 51 -7.16 -15.73 1.94
CA SER A 51 -6.50 -16.98 1.55
C SER A 51 -5.95 -17.75 2.75
N ALA A 52 -5.59 -17.05 3.83
CA ALA A 52 -5.20 -17.63 5.10
C ALA A 52 -6.40 -18.02 5.99
N GLY A 53 -7.64 -17.90 5.49
CA GLY A 53 -8.86 -18.14 6.28
C GLY A 53 -9.14 -17.07 7.32
N MET A 54 -8.56 -15.88 7.16
CA MET A 54 -8.63 -14.77 8.11
C MET A 54 -9.44 -13.60 7.53
N THR A 55 -10.08 -12.84 8.40
CA THR A 55 -10.63 -11.53 8.01
C THR A 55 -9.52 -10.49 8.02
N SER A 56 -9.52 -9.58 7.05
CA SER A 56 -8.62 -8.42 7.09
C SER A 56 -8.77 -7.71 8.43
N PRO A 57 -7.68 -7.21 9.05
CA PRO A 57 -7.82 -6.34 10.20
C PRO A 57 -8.78 -5.21 9.82
N ALA A 58 -9.82 -5.02 10.63
CA ALA A 58 -10.72 -3.89 10.47
C ALA A 58 -9.85 -2.63 10.60
N GLU A 59 -9.96 -1.71 9.63
CA GLU A 59 -9.43 -0.37 9.84
C GLU A 59 -10.12 0.15 11.11
N GLU A 60 -9.35 0.37 12.17
CA GLU A 60 -9.87 0.90 13.44
C GLU A 60 -10.47 2.28 13.15
N SER A 61 -11.78 2.28 12.86
CA SER A 61 -12.63 3.45 12.88
C SER A 61 -12.70 3.89 14.34
N SER A 62 -11.74 4.73 14.74
CA SER A 62 -11.77 5.43 16.01
C SER A 62 -13.05 6.27 16.05
N GLY A 63 -14.03 5.85 16.87
CA GLY A 63 -15.27 6.59 17.09
C GLY A 63 -16.53 5.74 17.16
N ALA A 64 -16.63 4.81 18.11
CA ALA A 64 -17.92 4.35 18.61
C ALA A 64 -17.80 3.98 20.08
N ALA A 65 -18.43 4.77 20.94
CA ALA A 65 -18.53 4.51 22.39
C ALA A 65 -19.13 3.12 22.64
N PRO A 66 -18.72 2.41 23.71
CA PRO A 66 -19.29 1.10 24.02
C PRO A 66 -20.73 1.26 24.54
N PRO A 67 -21.75 0.59 23.94
CA PRO A 67 -23.02 0.45 24.63
C PRO A 67 -22.84 -0.63 25.71
N CYS A 68 -22.89 -0.19 26.96
CA CYS A 68 -23.08 -1.06 28.11
C CYS A 68 -24.44 -1.77 28.01
N SER A 69 -24.46 -3.08 27.76
CA SER A 69 -25.33 -4.06 28.46
C SER A 69 -25.14 -5.50 27.96
N ALA A 70 -24.68 -6.33 28.90
CA ALA A 70 -24.95 -7.76 29.14
C ALA A 70 -25.60 -8.64 28.06
N LYS A 71 -24.94 -9.73 27.66
CA LYS A 71 -25.13 -11.12 28.17
C LYS A 71 -24.55 -12.13 27.17
N GLY A 72 -23.75 -13.07 27.71
CA GLY A 72 -23.59 -14.45 27.25
C GLY A 72 -23.71 -14.73 25.76
N GLY A 73 -22.61 -14.55 25.04
CA GLY A 73 -22.38 -15.18 23.75
C GLY A 73 -20.88 -15.23 23.55
N THR A 74 -20.29 -16.42 23.53
CA THR A 74 -18.92 -16.62 23.08
C THR A 74 -18.89 -16.09 21.65
N ALA A 75 -18.42 -14.85 21.47
CA ALA A 75 -18.18 -14.31 20.14
C ALA A 75 -17.28 -15.32 19.43
N PRO A 76 -17.59 -15.74 18.18
CA PRO A 76 -16.65 -16.54 17.44
C PRO A 76 -15.35 -15.73 17.42
N SER A 77 -14.27 -16.31 17.95
CA SER A 77 -12.92 -15.75 17.84
C SER A 77 -12.78 -15.24 16.42
N SER A 78 -12.87 -13.92 16.22
CA SER A 78 -12.70 -13.37 14.90
C SER A 78 -11.25 -13.65 14.58
N ASN A 79 -10.99 -14.57 13.66
CA ASN A 79 -9.66 -14.86 13.14
C ASN A 79 -9.21 -13.67 12.30
N ALA A 80 -9.05 -12.51 12.93
CA ALA A 80 -8.51 -11.32 12.33
C ALA A 80 -7.04 -11.60 12.00
N CYS A 81 -6.63 -11.23 10.79
CA CYS A 81 -5.25 -11.40 10.40
C CYS A 81 -4.39 -10.51 11.29
N SER A 82 -3.51 -11.15 12.07
CA SER A 82 -2.59 -10.42 12.92
C SER A 82 -1.62 -9.59 12.07
N VAL A 83 -1.09 -8.51 12.64
CA VAL A 83 -0.11 -7.65 11.96
C VAL A 83 1.12 -8.46 11.52
N GLU A 84 1.59 -9.40 12.35
CA GLU A 84 2.72 -10.27 12.04
C GLU A 84 2.41 -11.25 10.91
N THR A 85 1.23 -11.86 10.92
CA THR A 85 0.78 -12.76 9.85
C THR A 85 0.67 -12.01 8.52
N LEU A 86 0.08 -10.81 8.54
CA LEU A 86 -0.05 -10.00 7.34
C LEU A 86 1.32 -9.57 6.82
N LYS A 87 2.26 -9.20 7.70
CA LYS A 87 3.66 -8.93 7.33
C LYS A 87 4.28 -10.13 6.60
N GLN A 88 4.16 -11.33 7.17
CA GLN A 88 4.73 -12.55 6.58
C GLN A 88 4.10 -12.88 5.22
N LEU A 89 2.78 -12.70 5.06
CA LEU A 89 2.08 -12.89 3.80
C LEU A 89 2.53 -11.89 2.73
N ARG A 90 2.73 -10.62 3.09
CA ARG A 90 3.28 -9.59 2.19
C ARG A 90 4.69 -9.92 1.75
N SER A 91 5.58 -10.31 2.66
CA SER A 91 6.94 -10.74 2.32
C SER A 91 6.94 -11.97 1.41
N THR A 92 6.03 -12.92 1.66
CA THR A 92 5.86 -14.10 0.79
C THR A 92 5.40 -13.70 -0.61
N LEU A 93 4.48 -12.75 -0.74
CA LEU A 93 4.06 -12.24 -2.05
C LEU A 93 5.21 -11.51 -2.75
N ALA A 94 5.92 -10.63 -2.03
CA ALA A 94 7.05 -9.87 -2.55
C ALA A 94 8.17 -10.80 -3.05
N ALA A 95 8.46 -11.90 -2.35
CA ALA A 95 9.43 -12.90 -2.77
C ALA A 95 9.02 -13.68 -4.03
N GLN A 96 7.74 -13.72 -4.36
CA GLN A 96 7.23 -14.35 -5.60
C GLN A 96 7.22 -13.41 -6.81
N LEU A 97 7.51 -12.12 -6.61
CA LEU A 97 7.66 -11.16 -7.70
C LEU A 97 9.02 -11.34 -8.38
N THR A 98 9.10 -11.03 -9.67
CA THR A 98 10.41 -10.97 -10.35
C THR A 98 11.24 -9.80 -9.81
N ILE A 99 12.57 -9.86 -9.98
CA ILE A 99 13.46 -8.76 -9.55
C ILE A 99 13.03 -7.43 -10.18
N SER A 100 12.64 -7.43 -11.46
CA SER A 100 12.12 -6.25 -12.14
C SER A 100 10.85 -5.71 -11.49
N GLN A 101 9.90 -6.59 -11.13
CA GLN A 101 8.66 -6.20 -10.46
C GLN A 101 8.92 -5.66 -9.05
N GLN A 102 9.87 -6.25 -8.32
CA GLN A 102 10.30 -5.76 -7.01
C GLN A 102 10.89 -4.35 -7.11
N ASP A 103 11.77 -4.10 -8.08
CA ASP A 103 12.37 -2.78 -8.31
C ASP A 103 11.30 -1.74 -8.72
N VAL A 104 10.33 -2.13 -9.55
CA VAL A 104 9.17 -1.27 -9.88
C VAL A 104 8.35 -0.94 -8.65
N LEU A 105 8.00 -1.95 -7.85
CA LEU A 105 7.21 -1.78 -6.63
C LEU A 105 7.95 -0.85 -5.66
N MET A 106 9.26 -1.01 -5.51
CA MET A 106 10.09 -0.12 -4.70
C MET A 106 10.01 1.33 -5.20
N ARG A 107 10.12 1.57 -6.52
CA ARG A 107 9.95 2.92 -7.10
C ARG A 107 8.57 3.50 -6.83
N VAL A 108 7.51 2.71 -6.98
CA VAL A 108 6.13 3.11 -6.69
C VAL A 108 5.99 3.55 -5.23
N LEU A 109 6.51 2.77 -4.29
CA LEU A 109 6.45 3.09 -2.86
C LEU A 109 7.21 4.39 -2.55
N TYR A 110 8.40 4.58 -3.14
CA TYR A 110 9.15 5.83 -3.00
C TYR A 110 8.44 7.05 -3.60
N ALA A 111 7.79 6.91 -4.76
CA ALA A 111 7.01 8.00 -5.36
C ALA A 111 5.84 8.42 -4.46
N CYS A 112 5.13 7.45 -3.86
CA CYS A 112 4.08 7.72 -2.88
C CYS A 112 4.63 8.39 -1.61
N MET A 113 5.75 7.92 -1.06
CA MET A 113 6.39 8.53 0.12
C MET A 113 6.87 9.96 -0.16
N ALA A 114 7.44 10.22 -1.34
CA ALA A 114 7.86 11.56 -1.76
C ALA A 114 6.66 12.51 -1.89
N SER A 115 5.52 12.01 -2.39
CA SER A 115 4.27 12.77 -2.43
C SER A 115 3.76 13.09 -1.03
N CYS A 116 3.83 12.15 -0.08
CA CYS A 116 3.50 12.42 1.33
C CYS A 116 4.40 13.48 1.95
N ALA A 117 5.71 13.45 1.68
CA ALA A 117 6.66 14.43 2.19
C ALA A 117 6.49 15.82 1.55
N SER A 118 6.08 15.86 0.28
CA SER A 118 5.77 17.11 -0.43
C SER A 118 4.44 17.72 0.02
N GLY A 119 3.59 16.92 0.66
CA GLY A 119 2.42 17.36 1.43
C GLY A 119 2.82 18.05 2.71
N VAL A 120 3.50 19.20 2.59
CA VAL A 120 3.55 20.20 3.64
C VAL A 120 2.12 20.48 4.04
N THR A 121 1.82 20.16 5.30
CA THR A 121 0.86 20.84 6.15
C THR A 121 0.76 22.30 5.75
N SER A 122 -0.18 22.65 4.89
CA SER A 122 -0.63 24.03 4.84
C SER A 122 -1.37 24.22 6.17
N PRO A 123 -0.87 25.02 7.13
CA PRO A 123 -1.72 25.44 8.23
C PRO A 123 -2.95 26.13 7.60
N PRO A 124 -4.12 26.12 8.27
CA PRO A 124 -5.32 26.81 7.78
C PRO A 124 -5.19 28.35 7.85
N PHE A 125 -3.97 28.88 7.82
CA PHE A 125 -3.72 30.32 7.86
C PHE A 125 -3.09 30.76 6.55
N GLY A 126 -3.86 31.56 5.82
CA GLY A 126 -3.42 32.22 4.60
C GLY A 126 -2.11 32.95 4.82
N ALA A 127 -1.09 32.54 4.09
CA ALA A 127 0.07 33.36 3.82
C ALA A 127 0.52 33.05 2.39
N THR A 128 0.35 34.07 1.56
CA THR A 128 0.84 34.18 0.19
C THR A 128 2.32 33.83 0.09
N CYS A 129 2.66 32.80 -0.68
CA CYS A 129 3.95 32.72 -1.36
C CYS A 129 3.76 32.15 -2.76
N ARG A 130 3.60 33.08 -3.70
CA ARG A 130 3.50 32.86 -5.13
C ARG A 130 4.92 32.86 -5.69
N ALA A 131 5.59 31.71 -5.68
CA ALA A 131 6.84 31.51 -6.42
C ALA A 131 7.13 30.01 -6.59
N CYS A 132 6.55 29.44 -7.64
CA CYS A 132 7.02 28.30 -8.46
C CYS A 132 5.78 27.76 -9.19
N THR A 133 5.49 28.38 -10.33
CA THR A 133 4.53 27.88 -11.31
C THR A 133 5.16 26.72 -12.07
N ASP A 134 5.19 25.55 -11.44
CA ASP A 134 4.88 24.32 -12.15
C ASP A 134 3.49 23.92 -11.66
N THR A 135 2.66 23.44 -12.56
CA THR A 135 1.31 22.92 -12.28
C THR A 135 1.38 21.84 -11.20
N TYR A 136 1.36 22.24 -9.93
CA TYR A 136 1.10 21.36 -8.81
C TYR A 136 -0.35 20.92 -8.95
N VAL A 137 -0.55 19.79 -9.61
CA VAL A 137 -1.79 19.05 -9.46
C VAL A 137 -1.82 18.64 -7.99
N ALA A 138 -2.62 19.36 -7.20
CA ALA A 138 -2.81 19.06 -5.80
C ALA A 138 -3.58 17.74 -5.69
N HIS A 139 -2.85 16.63 -5.66
CA HIS A 139 -3.45 15.32 -5.44
C HIS A 139 -3.94 15.22 -3.99
N GLU A 140 -5.14 14.67 -3.79
CA GLU A 140 -5.74 14.46 -2.47
C GLU A 140 -4.75 13.79 -1.51
N PRO A 141 -4.55 14.26 -0.27
CA PRO A 141 -3.61 13.62 0.65
C PRO A 141 -4.00 12.15 0.89
N LEU A 142 -3.00 11.28 1.05
CA LEU A 142 -3.25 9.89 1.44
C LEU A 142 -3.87 9.84 2.84
N SER A 143 -4.78 8.90 3.06
CA SER A 143 -5.31 8.65 4.40
C SER A 143 -4.20 8.12 5.33
N ALA A 144 -4.35 8.28 6.65
CA ALA A 144 -3.39 7.74 7.62
C ALA A 144 -3.24 6.21 7.49
N ALA A 145 -4.32 5.51 7.15
CA ALA A 145 -4.31 4.07 6.89
C ALA A 145 -3.49 3.71 5.63
N ASP A 146 -3.61 4.50 4.57
CA ASP A 146 -2.83 4.28 3.34
C ASP A 146 -1.34 4.58 3.55
N VAL A 147 -1.01 5.60 4.34
CA VAL A 147 0.38 5.91 4.72
C VAL A 147 0.97 4.77 5.55
N ARG A 148 0.24 4.25 6.53
CA ARG A 148 0.68 3.08 7.31
C ARG A 148 0.91 1.88 6.40
N ARG A 149 -0.05 1.57 5.53
CA ARG A 149 0.05 0.45 4.56
C ARG A 149 1.24 0.60 3.62
N LEU A 150 1.50 1.82 3.15
CA LEU A 150 2.66 2.16 2.33
C LEU A 150 3.97 1.77 3.02
N TYR A 151 4.16 2.16 4.28
CA TYR A 151 5.35 1.80 5.05
C TYR A 151 5.43 0.30 5.38
N GLU A 152 4.30 -0.36 5.64
CA GLU A 152 4.27 -1.79 5.90
C GLU A 152 4.65 -2.61 4.65
N TRP A 153 4.20 -2.22 3.46
CA TRP A 153 4.62 -2.83 2.19
C TRP A 153 6.08 -2.53 1.87
N HIS A 154 6.56 -1.32 2.16
CA HIS A 154 7.98 -0.99 2.04
C HIS A 154 8.84 -1.88 2.94
N ALA A 155 8.48 -2.02 4.21
CA ALA A 155 9.21 -2.90 5.14
C ALA A 155 9.20 -4.37 4.66
N ALA A 156 8.04 -4.88 4.23
CA ALA A 156 7.93 -6.25 3.74
C ALA A 156 8.76 -6.50 2.46
N LEU A 157 8.83 -5.52 1.56
CA LEU A 157 9.65 -5.61 0.36
C LEU A 157 11.14 -5.46 0.67
N HIS A 158 11.50 -4.56 1.58
CA HIS A 158 12.88 -4.35 2.03
C HIS A 158 13.45 -5.59 2.72
N ASP A 159 12.66 -6.26 3.57
CA ASP A 159 13.03 -7.53 4.21
C ASP A 159 13.40 -8.63 3.19
N VAL A 160 12.81 -8.59 1.99
CA VAL A 160 13.05 -9.58 0.92
C VAL A 160 14.20 -9.18 0.00
N THR A 161 14.31 -7.89 -0.32
CA THR A 161 15.17 -7.40 -1.40
C THR A 161 16.46 -6.75 -0.92
N GLY A 162 16.50 -6.37 0.36
CA GLY A 162 17.58 -5.61 0.98
C GLY A 162 17.81 -4.26 0.30
N ASP A 163 18.97 -3.66 0.62
CA ASP A 163 19.34 -2.34 0.13
C ASP A 163 19.60 -2.30 -1.39
N GLY A 164 19.87 -3.46 -2.01
CA GLY A 164 20.13 -3.55 -3.44
C GLY A 164 18.97 -3.05 -4.30
N ALA A 165 17.72 -3.38 -3.93
CA ALA A 165 16.54 -2.89 -4.64
C ALA A 165 16.29 -1.40 -4.39
N VAL A 166 16.58 -0.89 -3.19
CA VAL A 166 16.49 0.54 -2.89
C VAL A 166 17.45 1.31 -3.79
N VAL A 167 18.71 0.87 -3.87
CA VAL A 167 19.72 1.52 -4.72
C VAL A 167 19.29 1.46 -6.19
N ARG A 168 18.83 0.30 -6.70
CA ARG A 168 18.36 0.19 -8.10
C ARG A 168 17.14 1.07 -8.38
N ALA A 169 16.20 1.17 -7.44
CA ALA A 169 15.03 2.01 -7.57
C ALA A 169 15.41 3.51 -7.64
N LEU A 170 16.30 3.96 -6.75
CA LEU A 170 16.76 5.36 -6.71
C LEU A 170 17.69 5.71 -7.88
N MET A 171 18.53 4.76 -8.29
CA MET A 171 19.48 4.91 -9.41
C MET A 171 18.87 4.54 -10.75
N SER A 172 17.55 4.30 -10.83
CA SER A 172 16.86 4.06 -12.08
C SER A 172 16.99 5.29 -12.99
N ARG A 173 18.02 5.27 -13.83
CA ARG A 173 18.26 6.25 -14.87
C ARG A 173 17.37 5.88 -16.05
N SER A 174 16.61 6.87 -16.53
CA SER A 174 16.05 6.81 -17.89
C SER A 174 17.16 7.08 -18.89
#